data_AF-A0A2H5V3H9-F1
#
_entry.id   AF-A0A2H5V3H9-F1
#
_cell.length_a   1.000
_cell.length_b   1.000
_cell.length_c   1.000
_cell.angle_alpha   90.00
_cell.angle_beta   90.00
_cell.angle_gamma   90.00
#
_symmetry.space_group_name_H-M   'P 1'
#
loop_
_entity.id
_entity.type
_entity.pdbx_description
1 polymer ?
#
loop_
_entity_poly.entity_id
_entity_poly.type
_entity_poly.pdbx_seq_one_letter_code
_entity_poly.pdbx_strand_id
1 'polypeptide(L)'
;MPIEGIEWVMVLGVVLIMIFWSPEKIPEIARAIGRFVNEIQKAQMEADRYVKELIKPGVEAVDMADRQLIEAAGKLDIVTEGLKKEEIISLINKRLEGAASN
;
A
#
# COMPACT_ATOMS: atom_id res chain seq x y z
N MET A 1 45.10 -26.48 -38.10
CA MET A 1 45.39 -25.04 -38.19
C MET A 1 46.14 -24.68 -36.91
N PRO A 2 47.33 -24.06 -36.98
CA PRO A 2 48.03 -23.64 -35.78
C PRO A 2 47.23 -22.54 -35.07
N ILE A 3 47.31 -22.53 -33.73
CA ILE A 3 46.64 -21.54 -32.88
C ILE A 3 47.37 -20.20 -33.09
N GLU A 4 46.77 -19.29 -33.84
CA GLU A 4 47.35 -17.98 -34.19
C GLU A 4 46.87 -16.89 -33.21
N GLY A 5 47.82 -16.06 -32.73
CA GLY A 5 47.69 -14.79 -31.98
C GLY A 5 46.44 -14.49 -31.17
N ILE A 6 45.28 -14.34 -31.82
CA ILE A 6 43.99 -13.96 -31.22
C ILE A 6 43.50 -15.00 -30.21
N GLU A 7 43.70 -16.29 -30.47
CA GLU A 7 43.28 -17.36 -29.55
C GLU A 7 44.02 -17.26 -28.21
N TRP A 8 45.31 -16.89 -28.23
CA TRP A 8 46.09 -16.64 -27.02
C TRP A 8 45.63 -15.39 -26.26
N VAL A 9 45.18 -14.35 -26.96
CA VAL A 9 44.60 -13.15 -26.33
C VAL A 9 43.29 -13.50 -25.63
N MET A 10 42.43 -14.33 -26.24
CA MET A 10 41.20 -14.79 -25.61
C MET A 10 41.47 -15.66 -24.38
N VAL A 11 42.42 -16.60 -24.49
CA VAL A 11 42.85 -17.43 -23.35
C VAL A 11 43.37 -16.56 -22.22
N LEU A 12 44.24 -15.58 -22.51
CA LEU A 12 44.74 -14.65 -21.52
C LEU A 12 43.60 -13.84 -20.88
N GLY A 13 42.62 -13.39 -21.67
CA GLY A 13 41.44 -12.70 -21.15
C GLY A 13 40.63 -13.54 -20.16
N VAL A 14 40.38 -14.81 -20.48
CA VAL A 14 39.69 -15.74 -19.58
C VAL A 14 40.50 -16.00 -18.31
N VAL A 15 41.83 -16.16 -18.43
CA VAL A 15 42.71 -16.36 -17.27
C VAL A 15 42.73 -15.13 -16.37
N LEU A 16 42.80 -13.92 -16.94
CA LEU A 16 42.73 -12.68 -16.17
C LEU A 16 41.40 -12.56 -15.45
N ILE A 17 40.28 -12.88 -16.12
CA ILE A 17 38.97 -12.95 -15.45
C ILE A 17 39.04 -13.95 -14.30
N MET A 18 39.53 -15.18 -14.49
CA MET A 18 39.60 -16.17 -13.40
C MET A 18 40.49 -15.73 -12.22
N ILE A 19 41.58 -15.00 -12.45
CA ILE A 19 42.49 -14.53 -11.39
C ILE A 19 41.87 -13.36 -10.61
N PHE A 20 41.26 -12.41 -11.31
CA PHE A 20 40.65 -11.23 -10.70
C PHE A 20 39.22 -11.49 -10.20
N TRP A 21 38.58 -12.55 -10.66
CA TRP A 21 37.26 -12.99 -10.23
C TRP A 21 37.36 -13.82 -8.96
N SER A 22 37.11 -13.18 -7.81
CA SER A 22 37.05 -13.87 -6.53
C SER A 22 35.72 -14.61 -6.38
N PRO A 23 35.69 -15.96 -6.34
CA PRO A 23 34.46 -16.74 -6.23
C PRO A 23 33.74 -16.52 -4.89
N GLU A 24 34.45 -16.02 -3.86
CA GLU A 24 33.87 -15.73 -2.55
C GLU A 24 32.99 -14.47 -2.53
N LYS A 25 33.22 -13.54 -3.47
CA LYS A 25 32.50 -12.26 -3.51
C LYS A 25 31.07 -12.37 -4.03
N ILE A 26 30.79 -13.32 -4.92
CA ILE A 26 29.43 -13.51 -5.46
C ILE A 26 28.45 -13.98 -4.37
N PRO A 27 28.76 -15.02 -3.57
CA PRO A 27 27.93 -15.40 -2.43
C PRO A 27 27.77 -14.29 -1.40
N GLU A 28 28.83 -13.51 -1.14
CA GLU A 28 28.80 -12.40 -0.18
C GLU A 28 27.81 -11.30 -0.61
N ILE A 29 27.89 -10.89 -1.88
CA ILE A 29 26.98 -9.90 -2.49
C ILE A 29 25.55 -10.43 -2.51
N ALA A 30 25.33 -11.69 -2.93
CA ALA A 30 24.01 -12.29 -2.94
C ALA A 30 23.38 -12.34 -1.54
N ARG A 31 24.17 -12.66 -0.50
CA ARG A 31 23.71 -12.63 0.90
C ARG A 31 23.39 -11.21 1.36
N ALA A 32 24.20 -10.22 0.98
CA ALA A 32 23.94 -8.81 1.33
C ALA A 32 22.65 -8.29 0.67
N ILE A 33 22.47 -8.56 -0.63
CA ILE A 33 21.24 -8.23 -1.38
C ILE A 33 20.04 -8.94 -0.75
N GLY A 34 20.16 -10.23 -0.44
CA GLY A 34 19.08 -10.98 0.20
C GLY A 34 18.67 -10.42 1.57
N ARG A 35 19.64 -9.99 2.40
CA ARG A 35 19.34 -9.32 3.67
C ARG A 35 18.63 -7.99 3.47
N PHE A 36 19.12 -7.15 2.55
CA PHE A 36 18.52 -5.86 2.24
C PHE A 36 17.09 -5.98 1.70
N VAL A 37 16.84 -6.92 0.79
CA VAL A 37 15.49 -7.20 0.26
C VAL A 37 14.54 -7.61 1.38
N ASN A 38 14.99 -8.48 2.29
CA ASN A 38 14.18 -8.90 3.44
C ASN A 38 13.86 -7.72 4.38
N GLU A 39 14.82 -6.82 4.62
CA GLU A 39 14.62 -5.64 5.46
C GLU A 39 13.64 -4.65 4.81
N ILE A 40 13.73 -4.43 3.50
CA ILE A 40 12.76 -3.62 2.76
C ILE A 40 11.36 -4.22 2.87
N GLN A 41 11.20 -5.53 2.65
CA GLN A 41 9.88 -6.16 2.72
C GLN A 41 9.26 -6.01 4.12
N LYS A 42 10.06 -6.18 5.17
CA LYS A 42 9.60 -5.93 6.55
C LYS A 42 9.19 -4.48 6.75
N ALA A 43 10.01 -3.53 6.32
CA ALA A 43 9.70 -2.12 6.43
C ALA A 43 8.41 -1.73 5.68
N GLN A 44 8.17 -2.30 4.50
CA GLN A 44 6.92 -2.09 3.74
C GLN A 44 5.71 -2.66 4.50
N MET A 45 5.80 -3.89 4.99
CA MET A 45 4.71 -4.52 5.74
C MET A 45 4.38 -3.76 7.03
N GLU A 46 5.40 -3.27 7.73
CA GLU A 46 5.23 -2.42 8.91
C GLU A 46 4.58 -1.09 8.54
N ALA A 47 5.06 -0.42 7.48
CA ALA A 47 4.49 0.83 7.00
C ALA A 47 3.00 0.69 6.64
N ASP A 48 2.63 -0.35 5.89
CA ASP A 48 1.22 -0.63 5.54
C ASP A 48 0.36 -0.85 6.79
N ARG A 49 0.90 -1.57 7.78
CA ARG A 49 0.22 -1.78 9.06
C ARG A 49 0.03 -0.46 9.83
N TYR A 50 1.06 0.38 9.92
CA TYR A 50 0.97 1.70 10.57
C TYR A 50 -0.06 2.59 9.87
N VAL A 51 -0.04 2.66 8.53
CA VAL A 51 -1.02 3.42 7.75
C VAL A 51 -2.44 2.92 8.03
N LYS A 52 -2.64 1.61 8.04
CA LYS A 52 -3.95 1.01 8.36
C LYS A 52 -4.39 1.33 9.79
N GLU A 53 -3.50 1.25 10.76
CA GLU A 53 -3.80 1.58 12.17
C GLU A 53 -4.10 3.08 12.36
N LEU A 54 -3.45 3.97 11.59
CA LEU A 54 -3.71 5.42 11.64
C LEU A 54 -5.05 5.80 11.00
N ILE A 55 -5.42 5.15 9.88
CA ILE A 55 -6.65 5.48 9.14
C ILE A 55 -7.89 4.82 9.78
N LYS A 56 -7.72 3.65 10.41
CA LYS A 56 -8.82 2.86 10.98
C LYS A 56 -9.74 3.65 11.93
N PRO A 57 -9.25 4.45 12.90
CA PRO A 57 -10.12 5.26 13.76
C PRO A 57 -10.96 6.28 12.96
N GLY A 58 -10.39 6.86 11.91
CA GLY A 58 -11.11 7.80 11.03
C GLY A 58 -12.21 7.12 10.23
N VAL A 59 -11.93 5.94 9.68
CA VAL A 59 -12.93 5.12 8.96
C VAL A 59 -14.06 4.69 9.91
N GLU A 60 -13.71 4.20 11.11
CA GLU A 60 -14.70 3.81 12.10
C GLU A 60 -15.57 5.00 12.56
N ALA A 61 -14.99 6.20 12.70
CA ALA A 61 -15.72 7.41 13.04
C ALA A 61 -16.70 7.84 11.93
N VAL A 62 -16.28 7.75 10.65
CA VAL A 62 -17.16 8.03 9.51
C VAL A 62 -18.31 7.03 9.45
N ASP A 63 -18.03 5.73 9.61
CA ASP A 63 -19.06 4.69 9.64
C ASP A 63 -20.05 4.88 10.80
N MET A 64 -19.57 5.30 11.97
CA MET A 64 -20.44 5.63 13.11
C MET A 64 -21.31 6.85 12.81
N ALA A 65 -20.75 7.91 12.23
CA ALA A 65 -21.49 9.11 11.87
C ALA A 65 -22.59 8.80 10.82
N ASP A 66 -22.29 7.96 9.84
CA ASP A 66 -23.25 7.55 8.82
C ASP A 66 -24.39 6.71 9.42
N ARG A 67 -24.07 5.78 10.34
CA ARG A 67 -25.10 5.03 11.09
C ARG A 67 -26.01 5.94 11.91
N GLN A 68 -25.46 6.95 12.59
CA GLN A 68 -26.25 7.91 13.37
C GLN A 68 -27.15 8.78 12.48
N LEU A 69 -26.68 9.15 11.29
CA LEU A 69 -27.47 9.90 10.32
C LEU A 69 -28.67 9.10 9.81
N ILE A 70 -28.48 7.82 9.49
CA ILE A 70 -29.56 6.89 9.12
C ILE A 70 -30.51 6.68 10.32
N GLU A 71 -29.93 6.53 11.53
CA GLU A 71 -30.54 6.66 12.86
C GLU A 71 -31.64 7.74 12.91
N ALA A 72 -31.18 8.97 12.74
CA ALA A 72 -31.98 10.18 12.80
C ALA A 72 -33.05 10.25 11.70
N ALA A 73 -32.70 9.88 10.47
CA ALA A 73 -33.63 9.83 9.35
C ALA A 73 -34.78 8.85 9.59
N GLY A 74 -34.48 7.64 10.09
CA GLY A 74 -35.48 6.62 10.41
C GLY A 74 -36.46 7.07 11.50
N LYS A 75 -35.98 7.80 12.52
CA LYS A 75 -36.85 8.39 13.56
C LYS A 75 -37.83 9.45 13.01
N LEU A 76 -37.52 10.05 11.86
CA LEU A 76 -38.34 11.04 11.17
C LEU A 76 -39.18 10.44 10.04
N ASP A 77 -39.18 9.11 9.89
CA ASP A 77 -39.87 8.36 8.84
C ASP A 77 -39.39 8.72 7.42
N ILE A 78 -38.09 9.01 7.29
CA ILE A 78 -37.44 9.37 6.02
C ILE A 78 -36.80 8.11 5.40
N VAL A 79 -37.12 7.83 4.13
CA VAL A 79 -36.49 6.74 3.36
C VAL A 79 -35.07 7.14 2.98
N THR A 80 -34.08 6.36 3.40
CA THR A 80 -32.65 6.65 3.17
C THR A 80 -32.03 5.83 2.03
N GLU A 81 -32.70 4.79 1.55
CA GLU A 81 -32.16 3.90 0.51
C GLU A 81 -32.01 4.62 -0.84
N GLY A 82 -30.81 4.54 -1.43
CA GLY A 82 -30.51 5.16 -2.72
C GLY A 82 -30.27 6.68 -2.67
N LEU A 83 -30.39 7.32 -1.51
CA LEU A 83 -30.14 8.76 -1.36
C LEU A 83 -28.68 9.06 -1.02
N LYS A 84 -28.21 10.23 -1.44
CA LYS A 84 -26.89 10.75 -1.04
C LYS A 84 -26.93 11.29 0.39
N LYS A 85 -25.79 11.27 1.08
CA LYS A 85 -25.66 11.76 2.46
C LYS A 85 -26.18 13.19 2.63
N GLU A 86 -25.83 14.07 1.69
CA GLU A 86 -26.22 15.48 1.71
C GLU A 86 -27.74 15.64 1.54
N GLU A 87 -28.36 14.77 0.76
CA GLU A 87 -29.80 14.76 0.52
C GLU A 87 -30.55 14.30 1.77
N ILE A 88 -30.07 13.26 2.46
CA ILE A 88 -30.61 12.81 3.74
C ILE A 88 -30.55 13.94 4.78
N ILE A 89 -29.42 14.65 4.88
CA ILE A 89 -29.27 15.79 5.80
C ILE A 89 -30.27 16.91 5.47
N SER A 90 -30.42 17.24 4.18
CA SER A 90 -31.39 18.26 3.75
C SER A 90 -32.83 17.87 4.07
N LEU A 91 -33.19 16.60 3.92
CA LEU A 91 -34.54 16.09 4.22
C LEU A 91 -34.83 16.11 5.72
N ILE A 92 -33.85 15.74 6.55
CA ILE A 92 -33.94 15.83 8.02
C ILE A 92 -34.21 17.29 8.43
N ASN A 93 -33.40 18.24 7.96
CA ASN A 93 -33.57 19.66 8.30
C ASN A 93 -34.95 20.18 7.88
N LYS A 94 -35.39 19.85 6.65
CA LYS A 94 -36.71 20.25 6.14
C LYS A 94 -37.86 19.67 7.00
N ARG A 95 -37.71 18.44 7.50
CA ARG A 95 -38.72 17.80 8.35
C ARG A 95 -38.78 18.43 9.74
N LEU A 96 -37.63 18.80 10.30
CA LEU A 96 -37.53 19.49 11.59
C LEU A 96 -38.11 20.91 11.53
N GLU A 97 -37.85 21.67 10.46
CA GLU A 97 -38.43 22.99 10.24
C GLU A 97 -39.96 22.95 10.11
N GLY A 98 -40.50 21.96 9.39
CA GLY A 98 -41.95 21.76 9.26
C GLY A 98 -42.64 21.33 10.55
N ALA A 99 -41.92 20.65 11.45
CA ALA A 99 -42.44 20.27 12.77
C ALA A 99 -42.41 21.43 13.78
N ALA A 100 -41.50 22.39 13.62
CA ALA A 100 -41.39 23.57 14.49
C ALA A 100 -42.32 24.73 14.11
N SER A 101 -42.91 24.69 12.91
CA SER A 101 -43.79 25.74 12.37
C SER A 101 -45.30 25.46 12.57
N ASN A 102 -45.68 24.36 13.25
CA ASN A 102 -47.05 24.05 13.68
C ASN A 102 -47.13 24.06 15.20
#